data_AF-A0A7J4T0M6-F1
#
_entry.id   AF-A0A7J4T0M6-F1
#
_cell.length_a   1.000
_cell.length_b   1.000
_cell.length_c   1.000
_cell.angle_alpha   90.00
_cell.angle_beta   90.00
_cell.angle_gamma   90.00
#
_symmetry.space_group_name_H-M   'P 1'
#
loop_
_entity.id
_entity.type
_entity.pdbx_description
1 polymer ?
#
loop_
_entity_poly.entity_id
_entity_poly.type
_entity_poly.pdbx_seq_one_letter_code
_entity_poly.pdbx_strand_id
1 'polypeptide(L)'
;MLGILGVLNTAFESDLVFVDPAKGRLVPVDQWLESILKPVVGIGLLFLIARNLLDQARDGNPVVFAATILLLLYGAAIVGIAYRWGYSVWRGEKVKDEFEEQIVENLEPLSYDLTRTRGRIEFIAQMSMDERLTIISEAPAKQLTFADLQALPKSQNDGIIPKNPMK
;
A
#
# COMPACT_ATOMS: atom_id res chain seq x y z
N MET A 1 27.73 -0.21 35.61
CA MET A 1 26.98 -0.20 34.34
C MET A 1 27.17 1.07 33.51
N LEU A 2 27.35 2.25 34.13
CA LEU A 2 27.66 3.52 33.42
C LEU A 2 29.06 3.56 32.79
N GLY A 3 30.04 2.83 33.34
CA GLY A 3 31.41 2.78 32.80
C GLY A 3 31.53 2.03 31.47
N ILE A 4 30.66 1.06 31.18
CA ILE A 4 30.70 0.30 29.92
C ILE A 4 30.23 1.18 28.76
N LEU A 5 29.19 1.99 28.98
CA LEU A 5 28.71 2.96 28.00
C LEU A 5 29.71 4.12 27.78
N GLY A 6 30.39 4.57 28.83
CA GLY A 6 31.44 5.59 28.73
C GLY A 6 32.67 5.10 27.95
N VAL A 7 33.15 3.89 28.23
CA VAL A 7 34.28 3.26 27.51
C VAL A 7 33.92 2.97 26.05
N LEU A 8 32.68 2.56 25.78
CA LEU A 8 32.19 2.41 24.40
C LEU A 8 32.17 3.76 23.66
N ASN A 9 31.65 4.83 24.28
CA ASN A 9 31.60 6.15 23.65
C ASN A 9 33.00 6.70 23.33
N THR A 10 33.98 6.53 24.23
CA THR A 10 35.37 6.97 24.01
C THR A 10 36.11 6.08 23.00
N ALA A 11 35.75 4.80 22.88
CA ALA A 11 36.33 3.91 21.87
C ALA A 11 35.75 4.14 20.46
N PHE A 12 34.51 4.64 20.35
CA PHE A 12 33.85 4.94 19.07
C PHE A 12 34.17 6.34 18.51
N GLU A 13 34.72 7.24 19.31
CA GLU A 13 35.22 8.55 18.84
C GLU A 13 36.59 8.43 18.13
N SER A 14 37.24 7.27 18.26
CA SER A 14 38.37 6.89 17.42
C SER A 14 37.83 6.29 16.13
N ASP A 15 38.12 6.94 14.99
CA ASP A 15 37.77 6.55 13.62
C ASP A 15 38.28 5.14 13.24
N LEU A 16 37.65 4.09 13.78
CA LEU A 16 37.97 2.69 13.52
C LEU A 16 37.16 2.21 12.32
N VAL A 17 37.72 2.46 11.14
CA VAL A 17 37.23 1.94 9.87
C VAL A 17 37.81 0.54 9.65
N PHE A 18 36.99 -0.51 9.77
CA PHE A 18 37.39 -1.86 9.36
C PHE A 18 37.38 -1.95 7.82
N VAL A 19 38.56 -1.97 7.22
CA VAL A 19 38.74 -2.26 5.78
C VAL A 19 38.76 -3.77 5.59
N ASP A 20 37.70 -4.35 5.03
CA ASP A 20 37.73 -5.71 4.47
C ASP A 20 38.36 -5.64 3.06
N PRO A 21 39.58 -6.19 2.85
CA PRO A 21 40.30 -6.04 1.59
C PRO A 21 39.68 -6.84 0.43
N ALA A 22 38.63 -7.64 0.66
CA ALA A 22 38.03 -8.48 -0.38
C ALA A 22 36.93 -7.80 -1.21
N LYS A 23 36.30 -6.70 -0.74
CA LYS A 23 35.13 -6.10 -1.42
C LYS A 23 35.09 -4.58 -1.55
N GLY A 24 36.11 -3.85 -1.10
CA GLY A 24 36.27 -2.41 -1.42
C GLY A 24 35.08 -1.52 -1.04
N ARG A 25 34.32 -1.86 0.01
CA ARG A 25 33.20 -1.04 0.49
C ARG A 25 33.30 -0.83 2.00
N LEU A 26 33.50 0.42 2.40
CA LEU A 26 33.44 0.86 3.80
C LEU A 26 31.98 0.84 4.22
N VAL A 27 31.60 -0.07 5.13
CA VAL A 27 30.29 -0.02 5.77
C VAL A 27 30.48 0.79 7.06
N PRO A 28 29.94 2.02 7.15
CA PRO A 28 30.09 2.84 8.35
C PRO A 28 29.46 2.13 9.55
N VAL A 29 30.17 2.12 10.69
CA VAL A 29 29.74 1.45 11.93
C VAL A 29 28.39 1.99 12.43
N ASP A 30 28.06 3.24 12.09
CA ASP A 30 26.77 3.86 12.39
C ASP A 30 25.57 3.05 11.86
N GLN A 31 25.67 2.50 10.64
CA GLN A 31 24.60 1.69 10.06
C GLN A 31 24.46 0.33 10.78
N TRP A 32 25.57 -0.24 11.24
CA TRP A 32 25.56 -1.48 12.01
C TRP A 32 24.99 -1.26 13.42
N LEU A 33 25.42 -0.19 14.09
CA LEU A 33 24.94 0.18 15.41
C LEU A 33 23.45 0.51 15.38
N GLU A 34 22.98 1.31 14.42
CA GLU A 34 21.58 1.63 14.26
C GLU A 34 20.72 0.37 14.00
N SER A 35 21.24 -0.60 13.24
CA SER A 35 20.54 -1.86 12.95
C SER A 35 20.40 -2.78 14.16
N ILE A 36 21.38 -2.77 15.08
CA ILE A 36 21.37 -3.61 16.29
C ILE A 36 20.70 -2.90 17.46
N LEU A 37 20.87 -1.58 17.56
CA LEU A 37 20.35 -0.77 18.65
C LEU A 37 18.82 -0.60 18.55
N LYS A 38 18.26 -0.43 17.36
CA LYS A 38 16.80 -0.28 17.16
C LYS A 38 15.98 -1.44 17.76
N PRO A 39 16.28 -2.73 17.48
CA PRO A 39 15.58 -3.85 18.10
C PRO A 39 15.76 -3.92 19.62
N VAL A 40 16.98 -3.67 20.11
CA VAL A 40 17.30 -3.77 21.55
C VAL A 40 16.58 -2.69 22.35
N VAL A 41 16.52 -1.46 21.83
CA VAL A 41 15.76 -0.36 22.44
C VAL A 41 14.26 -0.67 22.47
N GLY A 42 13.71 -1.27 21.41
CA GLY A 42 12.30 -1.68 21.36
C GLY A 42 11.94 -2.73 22.41
N ILE A 43 12.78 -3.76 22.56
CA ILE A 43 12.61 -4.81 23.58
C ILE A 43 12.78 -4.22 25.00
N GLY A 44 13.75 -3.32 25.19
CA GLY A 44 13.97 -2.63 26.46
C GLY A 44 12.76 -1.78 26.87
N LEU A 45 12.12 -1.08 25.93
CA LEU A 45 10.93 -0.29 26.19
C LEU A 45 9.74 -1.16 26.62
N LEU A 46 9.52 -2.28 25.93
CA LEU A 46 8.49 -3.26 26.32
C LEU A 46 8.74 -3.81 27.72
N PHE A 47 10.00 -4.12 28.05
CA PHE A 47 10.38 -4.58 29.37
C PHE A 47 10.11 -3.52 30.46
N LEU A 48 10.44 -2.25 30.20
CA LEU A 48 10.15 -1.14 31.11
C LEU A 48 8.65 -0.93 31.31
N ILE A 49 7.86 -1.01 30.24
CA ILE A 49 6.39 -0.92 30.31
C ILE A 49 5.83 -2.07 31.14
N ALA A 50 6.25 -3.31 30.88
CA ALA A 50 5.81 -4.48 31.61
C ALA A 50 6.16 -4.39 33.11
N ARG A 51 7.38 -3.95 33.43
CA ARG A 51 7.80 -3.70 34.81
C ARG A 51 6.93 -2.64 35.49
N ASN A 52 6.76 -1.49 34.85
CA ASN A 52 5.97 -0.38 35.40
C ASN A 52 4.50 -0.79 35.60
N LEU A 53 3.95 -1.58 34.68
CA LEU A 53 2.60 -2.15 34.82
C LEU A 53 2.50 -3.12 36.00
N LEU A 54 3.52 -3.95 36.23
CA LEU A 54 3.56 -4.88 37.37
C LEU A 54 3.59 -4.12 38.70
N ASP A 55 4.39 -3.06 38.78
CA ASP A 55 4.46 -2.17 39.95
C ASP A 55 3.11 -1.47 40.19
N GLN A 56 2.48 -0.98 39.12
CA GLN A 56 1.16 -0.34 39.17
C GLN A 56 0.04 -1.32 39.56
N ALA A 57 0.15 -2.60 39.18
CA ALA A 57 -0.84 -3.64 39.49
C ALA A 57 -0.75 -4.15 40.94
N ARG A 58 0.45 -4.09 41.54
CA ARG A 58 0.71 -4.62 42.87
C ARG A 58 0.39 -3.62 43.98
N ASP A 59 0.91 -2.39 43.87
CA ASP A 59 0.82 -1.37 44.92
C ASP A 59 0.32 -0.01 44.40
N GLY A 60 -0.01 0.09 43.10
CA GLY A 60 -0.41 1.32 42.44
C GLY A 60 -1.92 1.50 42.22
N ASN A 61 -2.27 2.44 41.34
CA ASN A 61 -3.67 2.73 41.01
C ASN A 61 -4.19 1.78 39.91
N PRO A 62 -5.18 0.91 40.21
CA PRO A 62 -5.72 -0.06 39.25
C PRO A 62 -6.40 0.58 38.04
N VAL A 63 -6.93 1.81 38.18
CA VAL A 63 -7.57 2.54 37.07
C VAL A 63 -6.52 2.97 36.04
N VAL A 64 -5.36 3.44 36.50
CA VAL A 64 -4.25 3.84 35.61
C VAL A 64 -3.66 2.60 34.91
N PHE A 65 -3.55 1.49 35.62
CA PHE A 65 -3.16 0.20 35.04
C PHE A 65 -4.13 -0.26 33.93
N ALA A 66 -5.43 -0.24 34.20
CA ALA A 66 -6.44 -0.63 33.20
C ALA A 66 -6.43 0.31 31.99
N ALA A 67 -6.34 1.63 32.21
CA ALA A 67 -6.31 2.63 31.13
C ALA A 67 -5.09 2.47 30.23
N THR A 68 -3.91 2.21 30.80
CA THR A 68 -2.67 2.00 30.03
C THR A 68 -2.70 0.70 29.22
N ILE A 69 -3.24 -0.38 29.77
CA ILE A 69 -3.45 -1.64 29.03
C ILE A 69 -4.44 -1.45 27.89
N LEU A 70 -5.57 -0.80 28.13
CA LEU A 70 -6.56 -0.53 27.08
C LEU A 70 -5.96 0.30 25.94
N LEU A 71 -5.18 1.33 26.26
CA LEU A 71 -4.49 2.15 25.27
C LEU A 71 -3.50 1.32 24.44
N LEU A 72 -2.72 0.45 25.10
CA LEU A 72 -1.75 -0.41 24.43
C LEU A 72 -2.43 -1.42 23.49
N LEU A 73 -3.47 -2.09 23.98
CA LEU A 73 -4.26 -3.05 23.18
C LEU A 73 -4.94 -2.36 21.99
N TYR A 74 -5.52 -1.18 22.20
CA TYR A 74 -6.17 -0.43 21.14
C TYR A 74 -5.16 0.08 20.10
N GLY A 75 -4.01 0.58 20.54
CA GLY A 75 -2.90 0.96 19.66
C GLY A 75 -2.40 -0.22 18.82
N ALA A 76 -2.20 -1.39 19.44
CA ALA A 76 -1.80 -2.61 18.73
C ALA A 76 -2.86 -3.06 17.71
N ALA A 77 -4.15 -2.95 18.05
CA ALA A 77 -5.24 -3.27 17.14
C ALA A 77 -5.28 -2.35 15.92
N ILE A 78 -5.12 -1.03 16.11
CA ILE A 78 -5.05 -0.06 15.01
C ILE A 78 -3.89 -0.40 14.07
N VAL A 79 -2.69 -0.65 14.61
CA VAL A 79 -1.52 -1.00 13.81
C VAL A 79 -1.74 -2.31 13.05
N GLY A 80 -2.36 -3.31 13.68
CA GLY A 80 -2.70 -4.58 13.04
C GLY A 80 -3.68 -4.41 11.86
N ILE A 81 -4.72 -3.58 12.04
CA ILE A 81 -5.68 -3.26 10.98
C ILE A 81 -4.99 -2.49 9.85
N ALA A 82 -4.18 -1.48 10.19
CA ALA A 82 -3.45 -0.67 9.21
C ALA A 82 -2.49 -1.52 8.38
N TYR A 83 -1.76 -2.45 9.00
CA TYR A 83 -0.85 -3.35 8.29
C TYR A 83 -1.61 -4.27 7.32
N ARG A 84 -2.70 -4.91 7.76
CA ARG A 84 -3.53 -5.75 6.89
C ARG A 84 -4.12 -4.96 5.73
N TRP A 85 -4.58 -3.75 5.99
CA TRP A 85 -5.17 -2.89 4.97
C TRP A 85 -4.12 -2.44 3.95
N GLY A 86 -2.96 -1.94 4.41
CA GLY A 86 -1.87 -1.54 3.53
C GLY A 86 -1.35 -2.71 2.69
N TYR A 87 -1.24 -3.89 3.28
CA TYR A 87 -0.86 -5.10 2.56
C TYR A 87 -1.88 -5.51 1.50
N SER A 88 -3.18 -5.42 1.83
CA SER A 88 -4.27 -5.75 0.91
C SER A 88 -4.31 -4.79 -0.27
N VAL A 89 -4.16 -3.48 -0.02
CA VAL A 89 -4.13 -2.46 -1.07
C VAL A 89 -2.93 -2.65 -2.00
N TRP A 90 -1.74 -2.89 -1.44
CA TRP A 90 -0.51 -3.06 -2.24
C TRP A 90 -0.52 -4.34 -3.08
N ARG A 91 -1.15 -5.41 -2.59
CA ARG A 91 -1.22 -6.70 -3.29
C ARG A 91 -2.37 -6.78 -4.30
N GLY A 92 -3.41 -5.94 -4.17
CA GLY A 92 -4.66 -6.06 -4.93
C GLY A 92 -4.46 -6.02 -6.44
N GLU A 93 -3.64 -5.09 -6.93
CA GLU A 93 -3.38 -4.93 -8.37
C GLU A 93 -2.68 -6.16 -8.96
N LYS A 94 -1.61 -6.63 -8.31
CA LYS A 94 -0.88 -7.83 -8.72
C LYS A 94 -1.76 -9.09 -8.76
N VAL A 95 -2.64 -9.26 -7.77
CA VAL A 95 -3.54 -10.43 -7.72
C VAL A 95 -4.62 -10.33 -8.80
N LYS A 96 -5.10 -9.12 -9.09
CA LYS A 96 -6.07 -8.88 -10.16
C LYS A 96 -5.45 -9.22 -11.52
N ASP A 97 -4.24 -8.73 -11.79
CA ASP A 97 -3.54 -8.99 -13.06
C ASP A 97 -3.25 -10.49 -13.26
N GLU A 98 -2.74 -11.17 -12.21
CA GLU A 98 -2.49 -12.62 -12.25
C GLU A 98 -3.77 -13.45 -12.47
N PHE A 99 -4.88 -13.02 -11.84
CA PHE A 99 -6.17 -13.66 -12.03
C PHE A 99 -6.71 -13.44 -13.45
N GLU A 100 -6.57 -12.24 -14.00
CA GLU A 100 -6.96 -11.93 -15.39
C GLU A 100 -6.21 -12.83 -16.39
N GLU A 101 -4.90 -13.00 -16.22
CA GLU A 101 -4.08 -13.87 -17.06
C GLU A 101 -4.53 -15.34 -16.99
N GLN A 102 -4.72 -15.89 -15.77
CA GLN A 102 -5.18 -17.28 -15.59
C GLN A 102 -6.55 -17.54 -16.21
N ILE A 103 -7.45 -16.57 -16.13
CA ILE A 103 -8.80 -16.69 -16.68
C ILE A 103 -8.78 -16.64 -18.21
N VAL A 104 -7.96 -15.77 -18.80
CA VAL A 104 -7.76 -15.73 -20.25
C VAL A 104 -7.20 -17.05 -20.75
N GLU A 105 -6.16 -17.59 -20.10
CA GLU A 105 -5.49 -18.83 -20.51
C GLU A 105 -6.39 -20.07 -20.40
N ASN A 106 -7.20 -20.17 -19.34
CA ASN A 106 -7.95 -21.40 -19.05
C ASN A 106 -9.39 -21.40 -19.57
N LEU A 107 -10.02 -20.23 -19.73
CA LEU A 107 -11.46 -20.13 -20.06
C LEU A 107 -11.76 -19.37 -21.36
N GLU A 108 -10.80 -18.64 -21.92
CA GLU A 108 -10.99 -17.80 -23.13
C GLU A 108 -12.33 -17.01 -23.11
N PRO A 109 -12.64 -16.25 -22.05
CA PRO A 109 -13.97 -15.70 -21.90
C PRO A 109 -14.26 -14.57 -22.89
N LEU A 110 -15.55 -14.45 -23.23
CA LEU A 110 -16.08 -13.34 -24.02
C LEU A 110 -16.51 -12.18 -23.12
N SER A 111 -16.27 -10.96 -23.58
CA SER A 111 -16.78 -9.75 -22.96
C SER A 111 -18.19 -9.44 -23.45
N TYR A 112 -19.05 -9.01 -22.52
CA TYR A 112 -20.45 -8.68 -22.79
C TYR A 112 -20.75 -7.23 -22.46
N ASP A 113 -21.44 -6.56 -23.36
CA ASP A 113 -22.07 -5.28 -23.07
C ASP A 113 -23.51 -5.49 -22.62
N LEU A 114 -23.85 -4.78 -21.55
CA LEU A 114 -25.20 -4.78 -20.99
C LEU A 114 -25.97 -3.62 -21.61
N THR A 115 -26.97 -3.95 -22.42
CA THR A 115 -27.91 -2.95 -22.95
C THR A 115 -29.31 -3.23 -22.43
N ARG A 116 -29.99 -2.17 -21.99
CA ARG A 116 -31.37 -2.25 -21.49
C ARG A 116 -32.30 -1.69 -22.54
N THR A 117 -33.07 -2.56 -23.18
CA THR A 117 -34.03 -2.20 -24.23
C THR A 117 -35.43 -2.63 -23.81
N ARG A 118 -36.37 -1.67 -23.77
CA ARG A 118 -37.81 -1.92 -23.48
C ARG A 118 -38.09 -2.77 -22.23
N GLY A 119 -37.27 -2.62 -21.19
CA GLY A 119 -37.43 -3.35 -19.92
C GLY A 119 -36.78 -4.74 -19.88
N ARG A 120 -36.18 -5.22 -20.97
CA ARG A 120 -35.35 -6.43 -21.01
C ARG A 120 -33.87 -6.05 -20.96
N ILE A 121 -33.08 -6.90 -20.29
CA ILE A 121 -31.62 -6.82 -20.29
C ILE A 121 -31.13 -7.79 -21.37
N GLU A 122 -30.38 -7.27 -22.33
CA GLU A 122 -29.77 -8.04 -23.41
C GLU A 122 -28.25 -7.98 -23.25
N PHE A 123 -27.61 -9.15 -23.29
CA PHE A 123 -26.16 -9.30 -23.27
C PHE A 123 -25.66 -9.52 -24.68
N ILE A 124 -24.85 -8.59 -25.17
CA ILE A 124 -24.28 -8.66 -26.51
C ILE A 124 -22.80 -8.96 -26.34
N ALA A 125 -22.34 -10.11 -26.85
CA ALA A 125 -20.92 -10.45 -26.88
C ALA A 125 -20.21 -9.50 -27.84
N GLN A 126 -19.18 -8.81 -27.36
CA GLN A 126 -18.40 -7.84 -28.14
C GLN A 126 -17.15 -8.49 -28.71
N MET A 127 -16.24 -8.89 -27.82
CA MET A 127 -14.89 -9.34 -28.15
C MET A 127 -14.35 -10.29 -27.08
N SER A 128 -13.21 -10.92 -27.33
CA SER A 128 -12.52 -11.72 -26.32
C SER A 128 -12.03 -10.84 -25.16
N MET A 129 -11.91 -11.42 -23.96
CA MET A 129 -11.40 -10.71 -22.78
C MET A 129 -9.95 -10.22 -22.99
N ASP A 130 -9.14 -11.00 -23.73
CA ASP A 130 -7.75 -10.65 -24.05
C ASP A 130 -7.68 -9.36 -24.90
N GLU A 131 -8.46 -9.32 -25.98
CA GLU A 131 -8.58 -8.13 -26.83
C GLU A 131 -9.11 -6.91 -26.05
N ARG A 132 -9.99 -7.12 -25.08
CA ARG A 132 -10.48 -6.04 -24.22
C ARG A 132 -9.42 -5.51 -23.28
N LEU A 133 -8.58 -6.38 -22.70
CA LEU A 133 -7.50 -5.99 -21.80
C LEU A 133 -6.43 -5.18 -22.53
N THR A 134 -6.08 -5.56 -23.76
CA THR A 134 -5.16 -4.79 -24.60
C THR A 134 -5.72 -3.40 -24.92
N ILE A 135 -6.99 -3.31 -25.31
CA ILE A 135 -7.66 -2.01 -25.56
C ILE A 135 -7.70 -1.15 -24.30
N ILE A 136 -7.99 -1.70 -23.12
CA ILE A 136 -7.99 -0.93 -21.85
C ILE A 136 -6.59 -0.43 -21.53
N SER A 137 -5.55 -1.22 -21.81
CA SER A 137 -4.15 -0.83 -21.57
C SER A 137 -3.66 0.24 -22.55
N GLU A 138 -4.14 0.21 -23.81
CA GLU A 138 -3.77 1.17 -24.86
C GLU A 138 -4.67 2.42 -24.87
N ALA A 139 -5.88 2.34 -24.30
CA ALA A 139 -6.81 3.45 -24.23
C ALA A 139 -6.20 4.59 -23.43
N PRO A 140 -6.19 5.83 -23.97
CA PRO A 140 -5.70 6.97 -23.23
C PRO A 140 -6.54 7.14 -21.96
N ALA A 141 -5.92 7.04 -20.79
CA ALA A 141 -6.53 7.25 -19.47
C ALA A 141 -7.15 8.65 -19.28
N LYS A 142 -7.10 9.51 -20.30
CA LYS A 142 -7.74 10.82 -20.31
C LYS A 142 -9.26 10.66 -20.49
N GLN A 143 -9.91 10.30 -19.39
CA GLN A 143 -11.34 10.52 -19.24
C GLN A 143 -11.60 12.02 -19.41
N LEU A 144 -12.39 12.40 -20.42
CA LEU A 144 -12.76 13.78 -20.64
C LEU A 144 -13.58 14.26 -19.43
N THR A 145 -13.08 15.28 -18.74
CA THR A 145 -13.84 15.91 -17.66
C THR A 145 -15.01 16.69 -18.25
N PHE A 146 -16.03 16.98 -17.43
CA PHE A 146 -17.13 17.85 -17.87
C PHE A 146 -16.65 19.23 -18.36
N ALA A 147 -15.54 19.72 -17.82
CA ALA A 147 -14.90 20.95 -18.29
C ALA A 147 -14.29 20.77 -19.70
N ASP A 148 -13.65 19.64 -19.96
CA ASP A 148 -13.13 19.30 -21.30
C ASP A 148 -14.29 19.18 -22.32
N LEU A 149 -15.42 18.59 -21.92
CA LEU A 149 -16.61 18.47 -22.77
C LEU A 149 -17.25 19.82 -23.10
N GLN A 150 -17.16 20.80 -22.20
CA GLN A 150 -17.64 22.17 -22.43
C GLN A 150 -16.67 23.00 -23.28
N ALA A 151 -15.37 22.68 -23.22
CA ALA A 151 -14.34 23.31 -24.03
C ALA A 151 -14.22 22.72 -25.45
N LEU A 152 -15.01 21.67 -25.76
CA LEU A 152 -15.04 21.11 -27.11
C LEU A 152 -15.50 22.19 -28.12
N PRO A 153 -14.79 22.33 -29.26
CA PRO A 153 -15.19 23.27 -30.29
C PRO A 153 -16.60 22.93 -30.77
N LYS A 154 -17.43 23.96 -30.97
CA LYS A 154 -18.77 23.77 -31.55
C LYS A 154 -18.62 23.06 -32.89
N SER A 155 -19.36 21.96 -33.04
CA SER A 155 -19.48 21.22 -34.30
C SER A 155 -19.78 22.21 -35.43
N GLN A 156 -19.10 22.06 -36.56
CA GLN A 156 -19.26 22.94 -37.73
C GLN A 156 -20.69 22.93 -38.29
N ASN A 157 -21.49 21.93 -37.93
CA ASN A 157 -22.89 21.82 -38.30
C ASN A 157 -23.86 22.34 -37.24
N ASP A 158 -23.41 22.89 -36.09
CA ASP A 158 -24.22 23.54 -35.04
C ASP A 158 -25.59 22.87 -34.75
N GLY A 159 -25.62 21.53 -34.70
CA GLY A 159 -26.85 20.77 -34.46
C GLY A 159 -27.82 20.64 -35.65
N ILE A 160 -27.43 21.08 -36.85
CA ILE A 160 -28.14 20.82 -38.10
C ILE A 160 -28.00 19.33 -38.42
N ILE A 161 -29.07 18.59 -38.17
CA ILE A 161 -29.17 17.17 -38.53
C ILE A 161 -29.13 17.09 -40.06
N PRO A 162 -28.13 16.40 -40.66
CA PRO A 162 -28.06 16.26 -42.11
C PRO A 162 -29.32 15.54 -42.61
N LYS A 163 -29.93 16.08 -43.67
CA LYS A 163 -31.10 15.44 -44.28
C LYS A 163 -30.68 14.08 -44.84
N ASN A 164 -31.40 13.04 -44.42
CA ASN A 164 -31.19 11.69 -44.92
C ASN A 164 -31.39 11.67 -46.45
N PRO A 165 -30.37 11.27 -47.24
CA PRO A 165 -30.46 11.26 -48.69
C PRO A 165 -31.41 10.19 -49.27
N MET A 166 -31.99 9.34 -48.42
CA MET A 166 -32.94 8.28 -48.82
C MET A 166 -34.40 8.58 -48.44
N LYS A 167 -34.76 9.84 -48.21
CA LYS A 167 -36.16 10.30 -48.12
C LYS A 167 -36.43 11.46 -49.06
#